data_AF-A0A1B6FFN5-F1
#
_entry.id   AF-A0A1B6FFN5-F1
#
_cell.length_a   1.000
_cell.length_b   1.000
_cell.length_c   1.000
_cell.angle_alpha   90.00
_cell.angle_beta   90.00
_cell.angle_gamma   90.00
#
_symmetry.space_group_name_H-M   'P 1'
#
loop_
_entity.id
_entity.type
_entity.pdbx_description
1 polymer ?
#
loop_
_entity_poly.entity_id
_entity_poly.type
_entity_poly.pdbx_seq_one_letter_code
_entity_poly.pdbx_strand_id
1 'polypeptide(L)'
;SQSNGQAERGVAICKGILKKNKSNPYLGLLTYRSTPLQCGNSPAELLYGRKLRTTLPILPEKLQPAWPDLKKYQKSWEKSKSQNKFNFDNRHRARTLSKLQKGDTVWVTDLKKYG
;
A
#
# COMPACT_ATOMS: atom_id res chain seq x y z
N SER A 1 -14.07 6.19 7.54
CA SER A 1 -13.41 4.94 7.12
C SER A 1 -11.93 5.18 6.89
N GLN A 2 -11.11 5.07 7.94
CA GLN A 2 -9.68 5.41 7.84
C GLN A 2 -8.77 4.19 7.62
N SER A 3 -9.24 2.97 7.94
CA SER A 3 -8.45 1.74 7.85
C SER A 3 -8.40 1.14 6.43
N ASN A 4 -9.36 1.46 5.55
CA ASN A 4 -9.53 0.76 4.25
C ASN A 4 -8.94 1.51 3.04
N GLY A 5 -8.26 2.64 3.25
CA GLY A 5 -7.79 3.49 2.15
C GLY A 5 -6.87 2.80 1.13
N GLN A 6 -6.07 1.83 1.56
CA GLN A 6 -5.23 1.03 0.64
C GLN A 6 -6.06 0.10 -0.24
N ALA A 7 -7.07 -0.56 0.33
CA ALA A 7 -7.97 -1.43 -0.43
C ALA A 7 -8.80 -0.60 -1.44
N GLU A 8 -9.33 0.55 -1.01
CA GLU A 8 -10.06 1.47 -1.87
C GLU A 8 -9.20 1.98 -3.03
N ARG A 9 -7.93 2.33 -2.76
CA ARG A 9 -6.98 2.73 -3.80
C ARG A 9 -6.69 1.58 -4.77
N GLY A 10 -6.56 0.36 -4.27
CA GLY A 10 -6.41 -0.85 -5.09
C GLY A 10 -7.59 -1.02 -6.06
N VAL A 11 -8.82 -0.90 -5.56
CA VAL A 11 -10.03 -0.93 -6.39
C VAL A 11 -10.03 0.19 -7.43
N ALA A 12 -9.65 1.41 -7.05
CA ALA A 12 -9.57 2.54 -7.97
C ALA A 12 -8.56 2.30 -9.10
N ILE A 13 -7.39 1.71 -8.79
CA ILE A 13 -6.39 1.31 -9.80
C ILE A 13 -6.99 0.27 -10.76
N CYS A 14 -7.63 -0.78 -10.23
CA CYS A 14 -8.24 -1.83 -11.05
C CYS A 14 -9.30 -1.25 -11.98
N LYS A 15 -10.21 -0.42 -11.46
CA LYS A 15 -11.22 0.30 -12.27
C LYS A 15 -10.57 1.16 -13.36
N GLY A 16 -9.49 1.87 -13.02
CA GLY A 16 -8.74 2.68 -13.98
C GLY A 16 -8.11 1.85 -15.10
N ILE A 17 -7.53 0.70 -14.79
CA ILE A 17 -6.96 -0.24 -15.76
C ILE A 17 -8.04 -0.72 -16.74
N LEU A 18 -9.18 -1.20 -16.21
CA LEU A 18 -10.30 -1.69 -17.01
C LEU A 18 -10.90 -0.59 -17.90
N LYS A 19 -11.06 0.62 -17.38
CA LYS A 19 -11.60 1.75 -18.14
C LYS A 19 -10.69 2.17 -19.30
N LYS A 20 -9.38 2.13 -19.10
CA LYS A 20 -8.37 2.53 -20.10
C LYS A 20 -8.08 1.42 -21.13
N ASN A 21 -8.22 0.15 -20.76
CA ASN A 21 -7.85 -0.99 -21.60
C ASN A 21 -9.08 -1.85 -21.93
N LYS A 22 -10.08 -1.25 -22.59
CA LYS A 22 -11.37 -1.91 -22.87
C LYS A 22 -11.23 -3.19 -23.69
N SER A 23 -10.36 -3.19 -24.70
CA SER A 23 -10.19 -4.34 -25.61
C SER A 23 -9.29 -5.43 -25.06
N ASN A 24 -8.31 -5.08 -24.22
CA ASN A 24 -7.39 -6.05 -23.63
C ASN A 24 -6.98 -5.65 -22.20
N PRO A 25 -7.76 -6.06 -21.18
CA PRO A 25 -7.45 -5.73 -19.79
C PRO A 25 -6.15 -6.39 -19.29
N TYR A 26 -5.74 -7.51 -19.88
CA TYR A 26 -4.52 -8.23 -19.49
C TYR A 26 -3.26 -7.43 -19.77
N LEU A 27 -3.22 -6.66 -20.87
CA LEU A 27 -2.10 -5.78 -21.17
C LEU A 27 -1.96 -4.69 -20.11
N GLY A 28 -3.07 -4.10 -19.67
CA GLY A 28 -3.07 -3.11 -18.59
C GLY A 28 -2.60 -3.68 -17.25
N LEU A 29 -3.01 -4.91 -16.92
CA LEU A 29 -2.54 -5.61 -15.72
C LEU A 29 -1.05 -5.99 -15.82
N LEU A 30 -0.57 -6.41 -17.00
CA LEU A 30 0.84 -6.70 -17.25
C LEU A 30 1.69 -5.45 -17.01
N THR A 31 1.29 -4.31 -17.59
CA THR A 31 1.95 -3.02 -17.38
C THR A 31 2.00 -2.70 -15.89
N TYR A 32 0.87 -2.71 -15.18
CA TYR A 32 0.83 -2.43 -13.74
C TYR A 32 1.77 -3.33 -12.92
N ARG A 33 1.80 -4.64 -13.22
CA ARG A 33 2.69 -5.58 -12.53
C ARG A 33 4.17 -5.34 -12.82
N SER A 34 4.51 -4.79 -13.97
CA SER A 34 5.88 -4.53 -14.41
C SER A 34 6.39 -3.10 -14.11
N THR A 35 5.50 -2.17 -13.77
CA THR A 35 5.87 -0.78 -13.46
C THR A 35 6.44 -0.67 -12.04
N PRO A 36 7.64 -0.08 -11.86
CA PRO A 36 8.19 0.19 -10.54
C PRO A 36 7.27 1.08 -9.68
N LEU A 37 7.10 0.70 -8.42
CA LEU A 37 6.43 1.55 -7.42
C LEU A 37 7.41 2.59 -6.88
N GLN A 38 6.93 3.47 -5.97
CA GLN A 38 7.80 4.45 -5.29
C GLN A 38 8.98 3.82 -4.53
N CYS A 39 8.89 2.55 -4.17
CA CYS A 39 9.98 1.81 -3.55
C CYS A 39 11.09 1.34 -4.52
N GLY A 40 10.92 1.56 -5.83
CA GLY A 40 11.85 1.16 -6.88
C GLY A 40 11.62 -0.24 -7.45
N ASN A 41 10.84 -1.09 -6.78
CA ASN A 41 10.47 -2.43 -7.26
C ASN A 41 9.05 -2.45 -7.83
N SER A 42 8.83 -3.25 -8.87
CA SER A 42 7.50 -3.51 -9.43
C SER A 42 6.71 -4.53 -8.60
N PRO A 43 5.37 -4.58 -8.71
CA PRO A 43 4.57 -5.60 -8.03
C PRO A 43 4.99 -7.04 -8.36
N ALA A 44 5.39 -7.32 -9.60
CA ALA A 44 5.86 -8.64 -9.99
C ALA A 44 7.19 -9.02 -9.32
N GLU A 45 8.10 -8.07 -9.16
CA GLU A 45 9.37 -8.33 -8.46
C GLU A 45 9.14 -8.60 -6.97
N LEU A 46 8.21 -7.88 -6.34
CA LEU A 46 7.88 -8.07 -4.93
C LEU A 46 7.07 -9.36 -4.67
N LEU A 47 6.27 -9.81 -5.63
CA LEU A 47 5.39 -10.97 -5.46
C LEU A 47 6.00 -12.27 -5.98
N TYR A 48 6.74 -12.22 -7.10
CA TYR A 48 7.28 -13.39 -7.80
C TYR A 48 8.80 -13.43 -7.83
N GLY A 49 9.49 -12.40 -7.32
CA GLY A 49 10.95 -12.32 -7.35
C GLY A 49 11.52 -12.24 -8.77
N ARG A 50 10.77 -11.72 -9.75
CA ARG A 50 11.26 -11.60 -11.12
C ARG A 50 10.58 -10.49 -11.90
N LYS A 51 11.23 -10.02 -12.96
CA LYS A 51 10.63 -9.14 -13.96
C LYS A 51 9.82 -9.95 -14.96
N LEU A 52 8.67 -9.42 -15.36
CA LEU A 52 7.85 -10.01 -16.41
C LEU A 52 8.31 -9.51 -17.78
N ARG A 53 8.19 -10.36 -18.81
CA ARG A 53 8.37 -9.94 -20.19
C ARG A 53 7.20 -9.05 -20.59
N THR A 54 7.49 -7.85 -21.08
CA THR A 54 6.50 -6.88 -21.56
C THR A 54 6.59 -6.74 -23.08
N THR A 55 5.82 -5.82 -23.66
CA THR A 55 5.90 -5.47 -25.08
C THR A 55 7.17 -4.68 -25.42
N LEU A 56 7.85 -4.13 -24.41
CA LEU A 56 9.10 -3.42 -24.58
C LEU A 56 10.27 -4.40 -24.59
N PRO A 57 11.30 -4.15 -25.42
CA PRO A 57 12.51 -4.97 -25.42
C PRO A 57 13.21 -4.86 -24.06
N ILE A 58 13.64 -6.00 -23.54
CA ILE A 58 14.40 -6.12 -22.31
C ILE A 58 15.49 -7.17 -22.50
N LEU A 59 16.65 -6.95 -21.89
CA LEU A 59 17.73 -7.93 -21.93
C LEU A 59 17.26 -9.24 -21.26
N PRO A 60 17.50 -10.41 -21.89
CA PRO A 60 17.11 -11.71 -21.33
C PRO A 60 17.64 -11.97 -19.91
N GLU A 61 18.83 -11.45 -19.61
CA GLU A 61 19.46 -11.53 -18.29
C GLU A 61 18.60 -10.88 -17.19
N LYS A 62 17.89 -9.80 -17.51
CA LYS A 62 17.02 -9.09 -16.56
C LYS A 62 15.68 -9.80 -16.32
N LEU A 63 15.36 -10.83 -17.10
CA LEU A 63 14.17 -11.66 -16.91
C LEU A 63 14.45 -12.86 -16.00
N GLN A 64 15.71 -13.10 -15.65
CA GLN A 64 16.08 -14.15 -14.71
C GLN A 64 15.48 -13.85 -13.32
N PRO A 65 14.90 -14.86 -12.64
CA PRO A 65 14.38 -14.67 -11.30
C PRO A 65 15.49 -14.24 -10.34
N ALA A 66 15.28 -13.10 -9.69
CA ALA A 66 16.13 -12.56 -8.66
C ALA A 66 15.26 -11.74 -7.71
N TRP A 67 15.14 -12.20 -6.46
CA TRP A 67 14.39 -11.47 -5.46
C TRP A 67 15.08 -10.13 -5.16
N PRO A 68 14.34 -9.01 -5.12
CA PRO A 68 14.88 -7.76 -4.62
C PRO A 68 15.23 -7.89 -3.13
N ASP A 69 16.02 -6.96 -2.59
CA ASP A 69 16.32 -6.93 -1.16
C ASP A 69 15.03 -6.62 -0.35
N LEU A 70 14.34 -7.69 0.04
CA LEU A 70 13.07 -7.62 0.76
C LEU A 70 13.24 -7.01 2.16
N LYS A 71 14.41 -7.18 2.79
CA LYS A 71 14.70 -6.57 4.10
C LYS A 71 14.79 -5.06 3.97
N LYS A 72 15.49 -4.57 2.95
CA LYS A 72 15.55 -3.13 2.64
C LYS A 72 14.17 -2.57 2.28
N TYR A 73 13.39 -3.31 1.49
CA TYR A 73 12.00 -2.92 1.18
C TYR A 73 11.17 -2.80 2.45
N GLN A 74 11.20 -3.80 3.34
CA GLN A 74 10.44 -3.80 4.59
C GLN A 74 10.81 -2.60 5.47
N LYS A 75 12.10 -2.33 5.66
CA LYS A 75 12.56 -1.16 6.43
C LYS A 75 12.06 0.16 5.84
N SER A 76 12.11 0.30 4.51
CA SER A 76 11.59 1.48 3.81
C SER A 76 10.08 1.62 4.00
N TRP A 77 9.34 0.52 3.88
CA TRP A 77 7.89 0.48 4.06
C TRP A 77 7.48 0.86 5.49
N GLU A 78 8.16 0.32 6.50
CA GLU A 78 7.94 0.66 7.91
C GLU A 78 8.20 2.15 8.18
N LYS A 79 9.27 2.71 7.60
CA LYS A 79 9.56 4.14 7.67
C LYS A 79 8.45 4.97 7.04
N SER A 80 7.99 4.63 5.84
CA SER A 80 6.88 5.33 5.18
C SER A 80 5.58 5.21 5.98
N LYS A 81 5.29 4.04 6.55
CA LYS A 81 4.11 3.82 7.39
C LYS A 81 4.16 4.68 8.66
N SER A 82 5.31 4.74 9.32
CA SER A 82 5.53 5.60 10.50
C SER A 82 5.37 7.08 10.16
N GLN A 83 5.96 7.54 9.06
CA GLN A 83 5.82 8.93 8.61
C GLN A 83 4.36 9.28 8.26
N ASN A 84 3.65 8.38 7.58
CA ASN A 84 2.24 8.57 7.28
C ASN A 84 1.40 8.67 8.56
N LYS A 85 1.67 7.82 9.56
CA LYS A 85 1.02 7.91 10.87
C LYS A 85 1.32 9.26 11.53
N PHE A 86 2.58 9.66 11.60
CA PHE A 86 2.98 10.93 12.19
C PHE A 86 2.29 12.13 11.51
N ASN A 87 2.32 12.19 10.18
CA ASN A 87 1.69 13.26 9.42
C ASN A 87 0.17 13.29 9.64
N PHE A 88 -0.46 12.11 9.69
CA PHE A 88 -1.89 12.00 9.98
C PHE A 88 -2.21 12.51 11.38
N ASP A 89 -1.51 12.00 12.40
CA ASP A 89 -1.70 12.36 13.80
C ASP A 89 -1.50 13.88 14.01
N ASN A 90 -0.43 14.44 13.42
CA ASN A 90 -0.14 15.87 13.47
C ASN A 90 -1.25 16.71 12.81
N ARG A 91 -1.70 16.31 11.61
CA ARG A 91 -2.80 17.00 10.91
C ARG A 91 -4.10 17.00 11.72
N HIS A 92 -4.36 15.95 12.48
CA HIS A 92 -5.58 15.81 13.29
C HIS A 92 -5.38 16.25 14.74
N ARG A 93 -4.21 16.82 15.07
CA ARG A 93 -3.84 17.26 16.43
C ARG A 93 -4.07 16.15 17.46
N ALA A 94 -3.79 14.91 17.07
CA ALA A 94 -3.95 13.76 17.94
C ALA A 94 -3.06 13.93 19.18
N ARG A 95 -3.62 13.67 20.35
CA ARG A 95 -2.91 13.73 21.63
C ARG A 95 -2.81 12.33 22.20
N THR A 96 -1.65 12.02 22.78
CA THR A 96 -1.49 10.80 23.58
C THR A 96 -2.36 10.94 24.83
N LEU A 97 -3.35 10.06 24.97
CA LEU A 97 -4.19 10.00 26.17
C LEU A 97 -3.51 9.14 27.24
N SER A 98 -3.76 9.46 28.51
CA SER A 98 -3.36 8.61 29.63
C SER A 98 -4.02 7.23 29.52
N LYS A 99 -3.32 6.19 29.98
CA LYS A 99 -3.91 4.85 30.06
C LYS A 99 -5.04 4.89 31.10
N LEU A 100 -6.21 4.39 30.70
CA LEU A 100 -7.36 4.23 31.58
C LEU A 100 -7.10 3.14 32.62
N GLN A 101 -7.53 3.38 33.85
CA GLN A 101 -7.53 2.38 34.92
C GLN A 101 -8.90 1.73 35.05
N LYS A 102 -8.94 0.53 35.63
CA LYS A 102 -10.22 -0.15 35.93
C LYS A 102 -10.98 0.70 36.95
N GLY A 103 -12.20 1.09 36.60
CA GLY A 103 -13.06 1.97 37.41
C GLY A 103 -13.16 3.41 36.88
N ASP A 104 -12.34 3.81 35.91
CA ASP A 104 -12.46 5.12 35.27
C ASP A 104 -13.76 5.22 34.48
N THR A 105 -14.54 6.27 34.76
CA THR A 105 -15.75 6.58 34.00
C THR A 105 -15.37 7.19 32.67
N VAL A 106 -15.81 6.57 31.57
CA VAL A 106 -15.46 7.01 30.21
C VAL A 106 -16.70 7.46 29.46
N TRP A 107 -16.53 8.47 28.61
CA TRP A 107 -17.59 8.87 27.70
C TRP A 107 -17.69 7.85 26.55
N VAL A 108 -18.79 7.12 26.50
CA VAL A 108 -19.06 6.16 25.41
C VAL A 108 -19.74 6.92 24.28
N THR A 109 -19.00 7.21 23.22
CA THR A 109 -19.47 8.02 22.09
C THR A 109 -20.72 7.46 21.41
N ASP A 110 -20.82 6.13 21.26
CA ASP A 110 -21.94 5.49 20.59
C ASP A 110 -23.25 5.60 21.39
N LEU A 111 -23.14 5.62 22.73
CA LEU A 111 -24.28 5.70 23.64
C LEU A 111 -24.54 7.12 24.16
N LYS A 112 -23.66 8.08 23.84
CA LYS A 112 -23.67 9.48 24.32
C LYS A 112 -23.90 9.58 25.84
N LYS A 113 -23.26 8.69 26.60
CA LYS A 113 -23.34 8.68 28.07
C LYS A 113 -22.00 8.31 28.69
N TYR A 114 -21.83 8.71 29.93
CA TYR A 114 -20.78 8.20 30.80
C TYR A 114 -21.10 6.77 31.23
N GLY A 115 -20.10 5.91 31.20
CA GLY A 115 -20.19 4.49 31.61
C GLY A 115 -18.91 4.02 32.26
#